data_AF-A0A918Q1J7-F1
#
_entry.id   AF-A0A918Q1J7-F1
#
_cell.length_a   1.000
_cell.length_b   1.000
_cell.length_c   1.000
_cell.angle_alpha   90.00
_cell.angle_beta   90.00
_cell.angle_gamma   90.00
#
_symmetry.space_group_name_H-M   'P 1'
#
loop_
_entity.id
_entity.type
_entity.pdbx_description
1 polymer ?
#
loop_
_entity_poly.entity_id
_entity_poly.type
_entity_poly.pdbx_seq_one_letter_code
_entity_poly.pdbx_strand_id
1 'polypeptide(L)'
;MGNVIVVPAGLPRTGADPDAVDAFFSTRGDLVGIGSLLTPAAWALATLFGAGAVRALWRSERARTEAWSLLGFAGITLQNAAFAGVIAIRLALASTAADGTEASAGLWALHDALFTLNGTFLALALVGLSIGGRHAGIIRPWHHVLGLASATLLFTSATLTPLVIDHNGPLGLLGLAGWLLWVVWVVAYGIVLVRLERDRDARSREAARQAHGDAR
;
A
#
# COMPACT_ATOMS: atom_id res chain seq x y z
N MET A 1 -2.54 -2.31 7.77
CA MET A 1 -2.29 -2.61 9.21
C MET A 1 -3.33 -3.56 9.82
N GLY A 2 -4.55 -3.69 9.28
CA GLY A 2 -5.60 -4.57 9.85
C GLY A 2 -5.35 -6.09 9.73
N ASN A 3 -4.59 -6.58 8.75
CA ASN A 3 -4.42 -8.03 8.56
C ASN A 3 -3.75 -8.75 9.74
N VAL A 4 -2.81 -8.11 10.43
CA VAL A 4 -2.03 -8.76 11.50
C VAL A 4 -2.81 -8.87 12.81
N ILE A 5 -3.83 -8.02 13.00
CA ILE A 5 -4.67 -8.00 14.21
C ILE A 5 -5.95 -8.80 13.98
N VAL A 6 -6.53 -8.72 12.77
CA VAL A 6 -7.90 -9.21 12.55
C VAL A 6 -7.93 -10.63 11.96
N VAL A 7 -6.87 -11.09 11.28
CA VAL A 7 -6.76 -12.48 10.80
C VAL A 7 -6.59 -13.50 11.95
N PRO A 8 -5.74 -13.25 12.98
CA PRO A 8 -5.69 -14.13 14.16
C PRO A 8 -6.97 -14.05 15.00
N ALA A 9 -7.69 -12.93 14.90
CA ALA A 9 -9.01 -12.79 15.49
C ALA A 9 -10.08 -13.58 14.74
N GLY A 10 -9.82 -14.20 13.58
CA GLY A 10 -10.83 -14.99 12.88
C GLY A 10 -11.80 -14.15 12.03
N LEU A 11 -11.28 -13.11 11.37
CA LEU A 11 -12.01 -12.38 10.34
C LEU A 11 -12.64 -13.39 9.34
N PRO A 12 -13.96 -13.32 9.08
CA PRO A 12 -14.61 -14.12 8.05
C PRO A 12 -13.89 -13.92 6.72
N ARG A 13 -13.58 -15.03 6.06
CA ARG A 13 -12.91 -15.00 4.75
C ARG A 13 -13.94 -14.67 3.67
N THR A 14 -13.47 -14.20 2.53
CA THR A 14 -14.28 -14.06 1.31
C THR A 14 -15.04 -15.37 1.03
N GLY A 15 -16.37 -15.28 0.89
CA GLY A 15 -17.27 -16.43 0.74
C GLY A 15 -17.84 -17.01 2.05
N ALA A 16 -17.61 -16.37 3.20
CA ALA A 16 -18.22 -16.76 4.46
C ALA A 16 -19.73 -16.47 4.50
N ASP A 17 -20.45 -17.31 5.23
CA ASP A 17 -21.88 -17.19 5.51
C ASP A 17 -22.20 -15.80 6.09
N PRO A 18 -23.17 -15.03 5.55
CA PRO A 18 -23.53 -13.70 6.05
C PRO A 18 -23.78 -13.66 7.56
N ASP A 19 -24.38 -14.71 8.13
CA ASP A 19 -24.65 -14.81 9.57
C ASP A 19 -23.35 -14.89 10.40
N ALA A 20 -22.29 -15.50 9.84
CA ALA A 20 -20.97 -15.57 10.47
C ALA A 20 -20.21 -14.23 10.38
N VAL A 21 -20.53 -13.42 9.38
CA VAL A 21 -20.01 -12.04 9.24
C VAL A 21 -20.63 -11.16 10.31
N ASP A 22 -21.95 -11.20 10.46
CA ASP A 22 -22.68 -10.43 11.47
C ASP A 22 -22.30 -10.82 12.91
N ALA A 23 -22.08 -12.11 13.18
CA ALA A 23 -21.61 -12.58 14.49
C ALA A 23 -20.19 -12.08 14.83
N PHE A 24 -19.30 -11.97 13.84
CA PHE A 24 -17.93 -11.48 14.07
C PHE A 24 -17.92 -9.97 14.34
N PHE A 25 -18.66 -9.18 13.55
CA PHE A 25 -18.71 -7.72 13.70
C PHE A 25 -19.46 -7.28 14.97
N SER A 26 -20.47 -8.04 15.41
CA SER A 26 -21.15 -7.78 16.70
C SER A 26 -20.29 -8.10 17.93
N THR A 27 -19.38 -9.09 17.84
CA THR A 27 -18.57 -9.54 18.99
C THR A 27 -17.20 -8.84 19.10
N ARG A 28 -16.66 -8.28 18.00
CA ARG A 28 -15.30 -7.68 17.97
C ARG A 28 -15.21 -6.27 17.38
N GLY A 29 -16.31 -5.53 17.37
CA GLY A 29 -16.39 -4.16 16.83
C GLY A 29 -15.28 -3.21 17.33
N ASP A 30 -14.87 -3.35 18.59
CA ASP A 30 -13.85 -2.48 19.21
C ASP A 30 -12.44 -2.66 18.62
N LEU A 31 -12.06 -3.89 18.23
CA LEU A 31 -10.75 -4.17 17.60
C LEU A 31 -10.70 -3.67 16.15
N VAL A 32 -11.85 -3.71 15.46
CA VAL A 32 -12.02 -3.13 14.11
C VAL A 32 -11.98 -1.60 14.20
N GLY A 33 -12.56 -1.01 15.25
CA GLY A 33 -12.52 0.44 15.51
C GLY A 33 -11.10 0.96 15.76
N ILE A 34 -10.32 0.31 16.62
CA ILE A 34 -8.93 0.70 16.92
C ILE A 34 -8.02 0.52 15.70
N GLY A 35 -8.19 -0.57 14.94
CA GLY A 35 -7.48 -0.77 13.67
C GLY A 35 -7.81 0.27 12.60
N SER A 36 -9.03 0.81 12.64
CA SER A 36 -9.51 1.83 11.69
C SER A 36 -8.98 3.23 11.99
N LEU A 37 -8.70 3.57 13.26
CA LEU A 37 -8.15 4.89 13.65
C LEU A 37 -6.79 5.20 13.02
N LEU A 38 -5.97 4.18 12.76
CA LEU A 38 -4.66 4.35 12.13
C LEU A 38 -4.74 4.48 10.60
N THR A 39 -5.91 4.27 10.00
CA THR A 39 -6.05 4.20 8.55
C THR A 39 -5.84 5.57 7.87
N PRO A 40 -6.46 6.67 8.33
CA PRO A 40 -6.20 7.99 7.76
C PRO A 40 -4.74 8.43 7.92
N ALA A 41 -4.14 8.14 9.08
CA ALA A 41 -2.74 8.44 9.34
C ALA A 41 -1.82 7.64 8.40
N ALA A 42 -2.10 6.34 8.21
CA ALA A 42 -1.34 5.49 7.29
C ALA A 42 -1.45 5.99 5.85
N TRP A 43 -2.61 6.48 5.40
CA TRP A 43 -2.77 7.04 4.06
C TRP A 43 -2.01 8.35 3.86
N ALA A 44 -2.06 9.24 4.86
CA ALA A 44 -1.30 10.49 4.84
C ALA A 44 0.20 10.18 4.77
N LEU A 45 0.69 9.26 5.61
CA LEU A 45 2.09 8.83 5.61
C LEU A 45 2.49 8.15 4.29
N ALA A 46 1.64 7.31 3.71
CA ALA A 46 1.90 6.67 2.42
C ALA A 46 1.99 7.71 1.29
N THR A 47 1.12 8.72 1.29
CA THR A 47 1.15 9.83 0.32
C THR A 47 2.43 10.66 0.48
N LEU A 48 2.80 11.00 1.71
CA LEU A 48 4.03 11.73 2.01
C LEU A 48 5.28 10.93 1.62
N PHE A 49 5.27 9.62 1.86
CA PHE A 49 6.31 8.71 1.39
C PHE A 49 6.45 8.74 -0.13
N GLY A 50 5.32 8.60 -0.85
CA GLY A 50 5.30 8.66 -2.31
C GLY A 50 5.78 9.99 -2.87
N ALA A 51 5.33 11.12 -2.32
CA ALA A 51 5.78 12.46 -2.68
C ALA A 51 7.28 12.65 -2.38
N GLY A 52 7.76 12.13 -1.24
CA GLY A 52 9.17 12.13 -0.88
C GLY A 52 10.03 11.33 -1.85
N ALA A 53 9.55 10.17 -2.31
CA ALA A 53 10.21 9.37 -3.33
C ALA A 53 10.26 10.09 -4.68
N VAL A 54 9.15 10.70 -5.13
CA VAL A 54 9.12 11.53 -6.34
C VAL A 54 10.15 12.65 -6.23
N ARG A 55 10.16 13.41 -5.13
CA ARG A 55 11.14 14.49 -4.92
C ARG A 55 12.58 13.97 -4.95
N ALA A 56 12.84 12.79 -4.36
CA ALA A 56 14.17 12.20 -4.35
C ALA A 56 14.65 11.76 -5.74
N LEU A 57 13.74 11.28 -6.59
CA LEU A 57 14.01 10.73 -7.92
C LEU A 57 13.93 11.75 -9.06
N TRP A 58 13.22 12.86 -8.84
CA TRP A 58 12.84 13.82 -9.88
C TRP A 58 13.99 14.29 -10.77
N ARG A 59 15.11 14.67 -10.14
CA ARG A 59 16.27 15.21 -10.87
C ARG A 59 16.94 14.14 -11.73
N SER A 60 17.13 12.93 -11.20
CA SER A 60 17.72 11.82 -11.95
C SER A 60 16.82 11.33 -13.07
N GLU A 61 15.50 11.28 -12.84
CA GLU A 61 14.54 10.81 -13.84
C GLU A 61 14.42 11.80 -15.00
N ARG A 62 14.38 13.11 -14.73
CA ARG A 62 14.40 14.12 -15.80
C ARG A 62 15.66 14.06 -16.66
N ALA A 63 16.82 13.78 -16.05
CA ALA A 63 18.07 13.63 -16.80
C ALA A 63 18.07 12.40 -17.72
N ARG A 64 17.21 11.41 -17.44
CA ARG A 64 17.08 10.16 -18.20
C ARG A 64 15.80 10.09 -19.03
N THR A 65 14.97 11.14 -19.03
CA THR A 65 13.63 11.17 -19.66
C THR A 65 12.73 10.02 -19.18
N GLU A 66 12.78 9.72 -17.88
CA GLU A 66 11.99 8.67 -17.24
C GLU A 66 10.91 9.27 -16.32
N ALA A 67 9.91 8.47 -15.95
CA ALA A 67 8.80 8.87 -15.08
C ALA A 67 8.38 7.76 -14.11
N TRP A 68 9.31 6.89 -13.72
CA TRP A 68 9.03 5.73 -12.89
C TRP A 68 8.48 6.10 -11.50
N SER A 69 8.97 7.19 -10.91
CA SER A 69 8.46 7.70 -9.64
C SER A 69 7.00 8.13 -9.72
N LEU A 70 6.58 8.70 -10.86
CA LEU A 70 5.19 9.10 -11.09
C LEU A 70 4.27 7.88 -11.25
N LEU A 71 4.73 6.84 -11.96
CA LEU A 71 4.02 5.56 -12.03
C LEU A 71 3.83 4.98 -10.63
N GLY A 72 4.90 5.00 -9.83
CA GLY A 72 4.87 4.51 -8.46
C GLY A 72 3.91 5.30 -7.56
N PHE A 73 3.95 6.63 -7.67
CA PHE A 73 3.08 7.54 -6.94
C PHE A 73 1.60 7.42 -7.34
N ALA A 74 1.32 7.21 -8.62
CA ALA A 74 -0.02 6.93 -9.11
C ALA A 74 -0.57 5.63 -8.50
N GLY A 75 0.26 4.57 -8.41
CA GLY A 75 -0.10 3.32 -7.72
C GLY A 75 -0.47 3.54 -6.25
N ILE A 76 0.32 4.33 -5.51
CA ILE A 76 0.02 4.69 -4.11
C ILE A 76 -1.31 5.47 -4.00
N THR A 77 -1.54 6.41 -4.91
CA THR A 77 -2.75 7.25 -4.91
C THR A 77 -4.00 6.41 -5.19
N LEU A 78 -3.94 5.53 -6.19
CA LEU A 78 -5.03 4.60 -6.53
C LEU A 78 -5.31 3.63 -5.38
N GLN A 79 -4.28 3.14 -4.70
CA GLN A 79 -4.43 2.33 -3.50
C GLN A 79 -5.18 3.07 -2.39
N ASN A 80 -4.80 4.31 -2.09
CA ASN A 80 -5.52 5.12 -1.09
C ASN A 80 -6.98 5.34 -1.49
N ALA A 81 -7.25 5.60 -2.78
CA ALA A 81 -8.61 5.75 -3.30
C ALA A 81 -9.43 4.45 -3.15
N ALA A 82 -8.83 3.30 -3.42
CA ALA A 82 -9.47 1.99 -3.27
C ALA A 82 -9.85 1.71 -1.81
N PHE A 83 -8.94 2.01 -0.87
CA PHE A 83 -9.24 1.88 0.56
C PHE A 83 -10.33 2.86 1.02
N ALA A 84 -10.36 4.08 0.47
CA ALA A 84 -11.46 5.02 0.73
C ALA A 84 -12.81 4.47 0.25
N GLY A 85 -12.85 3.88 -0.94
CA GLY A 85 -14.04 3.19 -1.45
C GLY A 85 -14.47 2.03 -0.56
N VAL A 86 -13.54 1.17 -0.13
CA VAL A 86 -13.80 0.06 0.80
C VAL A 86 -14.41 0.55 2.12
N ILE A 87 -13.89 1.63 2.70
CA ILE A 87 -14.43 2.19 3.94
C ILE A 87 -15.81 2.80 3.72
N ALA A 88 -15.99 3.56 2.63
CA ALA A 88 -17.28 4.15 2.28
C ALA A 88 -18.36 3.06 2.11
N ILE A 89 -18.02 1.95 1.45
CA ILE A 89 -18.91 0.80 1.28
C ILE A 89 -19.24 0.15 2.62
N ARG A 90 -18.26 -0.03 3.51
CA ARG A 90 -18.51 -0.59 4.86
C ARG A 90 -19.44 0.29 5.69
N LEU A 91 -19.27 1.62 5.60
CA LEU A 91 -20.16 2.56 6.26
C LEU A 91 -21.57 2.53 5.65
N ALA A 92 -21.68 2.43 4.33
CA ALA A 92 -22.96 2.28 3.63
C ALA A 92 -23.69 1.01 4.08
N LEU A 93 -23.00 -0.14 4.06
CA LEU A 93 -23.53 -1.43 4.54
C LEU A 93 -24.01 -1.35 5.99
N ALA A 94 -23.24 -0.72 6.88
CA ALA A 94 -23.63 -0.54 8.28
C ALA A 94 -24.88 0.34 8.42
N SER A 95 -25.07 1.33 7.54
CA SER A 95 -26.23 2.23 7.56
C SER A 95 -27.50 1.65 6.93
N THR A 96 -27.36 0.72 5.97
CA THR A 96 -28.48 0.12 5.23
C THR A 96 -28.81 -1.30 5.68
N ALA A 97 -28.27 -1.74 6.82
CA ALA A 97 -28.46 -3.11 7.33
C ALA A 97 -29.94 -3.49 7.54
N ALA A 98 -30.84 -2.51 7.71
CA ALA A 98 -32.28 -2.73 7.85
C ALA A 98 -33.05 -2.80 6.51
N ASP A 99 -32.44 -2.39 5.39
CA ASP A 99 -33.12 -2.14 4.11
C ASP A 99 -33.13 -3.36 3.14
N GLY A 100 -32.59 -4.51 3.57
CA GLY A 100 -32.69 -5.78 2.86
C GLY A 100 -31.38 -6.31 2.26
N THR A 101 -31.42 -7.59 1.84
CA THR A 101 -30.24 -8.43 1.56
C THR A 101 -29.59 -8.17 0.19
N GLU A 102 -30.35 -7.74 -0.82
CA GLU A 102 -29.84 -7.61 -2.21
C GLU A 102 -28.90 -6.41 -2.41
N ALA A 103 -29.25 -5.23 -1.87
CA ALA A 103 -28.37 -4.05 -1.91
C ALA A 103 -27.04 -4.31 -1.16
N SER A 104 -27.12 -5.09 -0.08
CA SER A 104 -25.97 -5.51 0.72
C SER A 104 -25.03 -6.44 -0.05
N ALA A 105 -25.58 -7.37 -0.85
CA ALA A 105 -24.79 -8.27 -1.68
C ALA A 105 -23.99 -7.54 -2.78
N GLY A 106 -24.62 -6.57 -3.47
CA GLY A 106 -23.94 -5.78 -4.51
C GLY A 106 -22.81 -4.90 -3.94
N LEU A 107 -23.06 -4.25 -2.80
CA LEU A 107 -22.04 -3.48 -2.08
C LEU A 107 -20.88 -4.37 -1.61
N TRP A 108 -21.18 -5.57 -1.11
CA TRP A 108 -20.16 -6.54 -0.71
C TRP A 108 -19.30 -7.00 -1.90
N ALA A 109 -19.90 -7.30 -3.05
CA ALA A 109 -19.16 -7.66 -4.26
C ALA A 109 -18.24 -6.51 -4.74
N LEU A 110 -18.71 -5.26 -4.66
CA LEU A 110 -17.89 -4.08 -4.99
C LEU A 110 -16.72 -3.91 -4.02
N HIS A 111 -16.95 -4.13 -2.72
CA HIS A 111 -15.89 -4.14 -1.71
C HIS A 111 -14.78 -5.14 -2.06
N ASP A 112 -15.15 -6.38 -2.42
CA ASP A 112 -14.20 -7.43 -2.75
C ASP A 112 -13.44 -7.13 -4.06
N ALA A 113 -14.11 -6.55 -5.05
CA ALA A 113 -13.48 -6.09 -6.28
C ALA A 113 -12.43 -4.98 -6.02
N LEU A 114 -12.76 -3.99 -5.18
CA LEU A 114 -11.82 -2.93 -4.80
C LEU A 114 -10.61 -3.48 -4.04
N PHE A 115 -10.85 -4.42 -3.12
CA PHE A 115 -9.78 -5.08 -2.37
C PHE A 115 -8.85 -5.89 -3.28
N THR A 116 -9.41 -6.51 -4.32
CA THR A 116 -8.65 -7.23 -5.35
C THR A 116 -7.78 -6.28 -6.18
N LEU A 117 -8.36 -5.19 -6.68
CA LEU A 117 -7.65 -4.19 -7.49
C LEU A 117 -6.51 -3.50 -6.72
N ASN A 118 -6.61 -3.46 -5.39
CA ASN A 118 -5.55 -2.94 -4.54
C ASN A 118 -4.20 -3.67 -4.73
N GLY A 119 -4.22 -4.97 -5.02
CA GLY A 119 -3.00 -5.72 -5.35
C GLY A 119 -2.30 -5.17 -6.61
N THR A 120 -3.08 -4.83 -7.63
CA THR A 120 -2.59 -4.21 -8.87
C THR A 120 -1.99 -2.84 -8.62
N PHE A 121 -2.66 -1.99 -7.82
CA PHE A 121 -2.16 -0.65 -7.49
C PHE A 121 -0.84 -0.71 -6.71
N LEU A 122 -0.72 -1.67 -5.79
CA LEU A 122 0.51 -1.89 -5.04
C LEU A 122 1.65 -2.43 -5.91
N ALA A 123 1.33 -3.29 -6.88
CA ALA A 123 2.30 -3.75 -7.87
C ALA A 123 2.84 -2.58 -8.71
N LEU A 124 1.98 -1.67 -9.17
CA LEU A 124 2.41 -0.45 -9.88
C LEU A 124 3.33 0.43 -9.00
N ALA A 125 2.96 0.62 -7.73
CA ALA A 125 3.76 1.34 -6.75
C ALA A 125 5.18 0.75 -6.63
N LEU A 126 5.26 -0.56 -6.44
CA LEU A 126 6.51 -1.30 -6.28
C LEU A 126 7.36 -1.29 -7.54
N VAL A 127 6.77 -1.52 -8.72
CA VAL A 127 7.49 -1.49 -10.00
C VAL A 127 8.09 -0.10 -10.24
N GLY A 128 7.27 0.95 -10.18
CA GLY A 128 7.71 2.32 -10.43
C GLY A 128 8.83 2.74 -9.47
N LEU A 129 8.62 2.59 -8.17
CA LEU A 129 9.60 3.05 -7.18
C LEU A 129 10.86 2.16 -7.13
N SER A 130 10.76 0.86 -7.44
CA SER A 130 11.93 -0.03 -7.47
C SER A 130 12.79 0.20 -8.71
N ILE A 131 12.19 0.43 -9.88
CA ILE A 131 12.95 0.74 -11.10
C ILE A 131 13.55 2.13 -10.98
N GLY A 132 12.74 3.15 -10.66
CA GLY A 132 13.21 4.52 -10.47
C GLY A 132 14.29 4.63 -9.40
N GLY A 133 14.09 3.96 -8.26
CA GLY A 133 15.09 3.88 -7.19
C GLY A 133 16.41 3.25 -7.62
N ARG A 134 16.35 2.20 -8.45
CA ARG A 134 17.54 1.49 -8.93
C ARG A 134 18.29 2.31 -9.97
N HIS A 135 17.58 2.99 -10.87
CA HIS A 135 18.14 3.87 -11.89
C HIS A 135 18.79 5.12 -11.29
N ALA A 136 18.16 5.70 -10.26
CA ALA A 136 18.71 6.81 -9.51
C ALA A 136 19.85 6.42 -8.55
N GLY A 137 20.14 5.12 -8.42
CA GLY A 137 21.20 4.61 -7.53
C GLY A 137 20.92 4.75 -6.04
N ILE A 138 19.68 5.06 -5.64
CA ILE A 138 19.32 5.28 -4.24
C ILE A 138 19.05 3.97 -3.48
N ILE A 139 18.62 2.91 -4.17
CA ILE A 139 18.39 1.60 -3.55
C ILE A 139 19.39 0.55 -4.05
N ARG A 140 19.68 -0.42 -3.18
CA ARG A 140 20.58 -1.56 -3.47
C ARG A 140 19.88 -2.61 -4.35
N PRO A 141 20.61 -3.46 -5.09
CA PRO A 141 20.03 -4.48 -5.97
C PRO A 141 19.06 -5.45 -5.27
N TRP A 142 19.36 -5.89 -4.04
CA TRP A 142 18.47 -6.78 -3.28
C TRP A 142 17.11 -6.13 -3.02
N HIS A 143 17.09 -4.82 -2.75
CA HIS A 143 15.88 -4.07 -2.43
C HIS A 143 15.02 -3.88 -3.69
N HIS A 144 15.66 -3.64 -4.84
CA HIS A 144 15.01 -3.64 -6.14
C HIS A 144 14.36 -5.00 -6.45
N VAL A 145 15.11 -6.11 -6.31
CA VAL A 145 14.60 -7.47 -6.55
C VAL A 145 13.44 -7.81 -5.61
N LEU A 146 13.57 -7.46 -4.32
CA LEU A 146 12.50 -7.64 -3.33
C LEU A 146 11.20 -6.95 -3.77
N GLY A 147 11.31 -5.71 -4.26
CA GLY A 147 10.16 -4.93 -4.72
C GLY A 147 9.50 -5.53 -5.95
N LEU A 148 10.29 -5.98 -6.93
CA LEU A 148 9.76 -6.64 -8.12
C LEU A 148 9.14 -8.00 -7.78
N ALA A 149 9.75 -8.80 -6.91
CA ALA A 149 9.17 -10.06 -6.46
C ALA A 149 7.83 -9.85 -5.74
N SER A 150 7.76 -8.86 -4.86
CA SER A 150 6.51 -8.45 -4.21
C SER A 150 5.47 -8.01 -5.23
N ALA A 151 5.85 -7.18 -6.22
CA ALA A 151 4.95 -6.72 -7.26
C ALA A 151 4.39 -7.87 -8.11
N THR A 152 5.24 -8.82 -8.51
CA THR A 152 4.83 -10.01 -9.25
C THR A 152 3.83 -10.83 -8.44
N LEU A 153 4.12 -11.13 -7.18
CA LEU A 153 3.21 -11.91 -6.33
C LEU A 153 1.86 -11.23 -6.15
N LEU A 154 1.84 -9.91 -5.90
CA LEU A 154 0.62 -9.13 -5.74
C LEU A 154 -0.19 -9.04 -7.04
N PHE A 155 0.47 -8.81 -8.16
CA PHE A 155 -0.17 -8.75 -9.47
C PHE A 155 -0.74 -10.12 -9.87
N THR A 156 0.05 -11.18 -9.73
CA THR A 156 -0.42 -12.56 -9.98
C THR A 156 -1.60 -12.91 -9.08
N SER A 157 -1.53 -12.56 -7.80
CA SER A 157 -2.66 -12.76 -6.88
C SER A 157 -3.91 -12.01 -7.35
N ALA A 158 -3.78 -10.75 -7.79
CA ALA A 158 -4.89 -9.96 -8.28
C ALA A 158 -5.49 -10.51 -9.58
N THR A 159 -4.66 -10.95 -10.54
CA THR A 159 -5.10 -11.56 -11.80
C THR A 159 -5.81 -12.89 -11.59
N LEU A 160 -5.36 -13.70 -10.63
CA LEU A 160 -5.92 -15.03 -10.37
C LEU A 160 -7.15 -15.00 -9.46
N THR A 161 -7.56 -13.84 -8.94
CA THR A 161 -8.69 -13.71 -8.00
C THR A 161 -9.97 -14.43 -8.45
N PRO A 162 -10.42 -14.35 -9.71
CA PRO A 162 -11.62 -15.08 -10.14
C PRO A 162 -11.51 -16.60 -9.94
N LEU A 163 -10.31 -17.17 -10.13
CA LEU A 163 -10.04 -18.60 -9.94
C LEU A 163 -9.90 -18.99 -8.46
N VAL A 164 -9.54 -18.03 -7.60
CA VAL A 164 -9.39 -18.22 -6.15
C VAL A 164 -10.72 -18.13 -5.41
N ILE A 165 -11.67 -17.32 -5.91
CA ILE A 165 -13.02 -17.22 -5.33
C ILE A 165 -13.76 -18.56 -5.44
N ASP A 166 -13.57 -19.29 -6.55
CA ASP A 166 -14.22 -20.58 -6.78
C ASP A 166 -13.52 -21.76 -6.06
N HIS A 167 -12.24 -21.61 -5.66
CA HIS A 167 -11.45 -22.71 -5.09
C HIS A 167 -10.61 -22.23 -3.90
N ASN A 168 -10.94 -22.73 -2.70
CA ASN A 168 -10.13 -22.58 -1.48
C ASN A 168 -8.77 -23.29 -1.63
N GLY A 169 -7.81 -22.64 -2.28
CA GLY A 169 -6.51 -23.19 -2.62
C GLY A 169 -5.32 -22.37 -2.10
N PRO A 170 -4.08 -22.91 -2.21
CA PRO A 170 -2.86 -22.26 -1.75
C PRO A 170 -2.54 -20.92 -2.46
N LEU A 171 -3.26 -20.59 -3.54
CA LEU A 171 -3.13 -19.35 -4.29
C LEU A 171 -3.42 -18.09 -3.45
N GLY A 172 -4.26 -18.19 -2.41
CA GLY A 172 -4.47 -17.09 -1.46
C GLY A 172 -3.22 -16.69 -0.68
N LEU A 173 -2.21 -17.57 -0.58
CA LEU A 173 -0.94 -17.28 0.08
C LEU A 173 -0.04 -16.35 -0.75
N LEU A 174 -0.25 -16.26 -2.07
CA LEU A 174 0.55 -15.40 -2.95
C LEU A 174 0.38 -13.92 -2.58
N GLY A 175 -0.86 -13.47 -2.39
CA GLY A 175 -1.16 -12.11 -1.97
C GLY A 175 -0.57 -11.80 -0.60
N LEU A 176 -0.66 -12.73 0.35
CA LEU A 176 -0.07 -12.57 1.68
C LEU A 176 1.46 -12.47 1.63
N ALA A 177 2.12 -13.38 0.88
CA ALA A 177 3.56 -13.37 0.70
C ALA A 177 4.01 -12.06 0.05
N GLY A 178 3.35 -11.64 -1.04
CA GLY A 178 3.62 -10.38 -1.71
C GLY A 178 3.47 -9.18 -0.77
N TRP A 179 2.42 -9.17 0.05
CA TRP A 179 2.19 -8.12 1.06
C TRP A 179 3.29 -8.05 2.12
N LEU A 180 3.76 -9.20 2.63
CA LEU A 180 4.85 -9.24 3.61
C LEU A 180 6.16 -8.70 3.03
N LEU A 181 6.49 -9.07 1.79
CA LEU A 181 7.66 -8.52 1.10
C LEU A 181 7.52 -7.01 0.88
N TRP A 182 6.32 -6.53 0.57
CA TRP A 182 6.03 -5.10 0.44
C TRP A 182 6.28 -4.35 1.77
N VAL A 183 5.90 -4.91 2.92
CA VAL A 183 6.17 -4.29 4.23
C VAL A 183 7.67 -4.14 4.47
N VAL A 184 8.46 -5.17 4.18
CA VAL A 184 9.92 -5.10 4.31
C VAL A 184 10.49 -4.04 3.37
N TRP A 185 9.99 -4.02 2.13
CA TRP A 185 10.39 -3.06 1.11
C TRP A 185 10.09 -1.62 1.52
N VAL A 186 8.88 -1.30 1.98
CA VAL A 186 8.50 0.09 2.31
C VAL A 186 9.31 0.63 3.49
N VAL A 187 9.59 -0.20 4.49
CA VAL A 187 10.44 0.17 5.63
C VAL A 187 11.87 0.44 5.16
N ALA A 188 12.45 -0.44 4.36
CA ALA A 188 13.80 -0.26 3.82
C ALA A 188 13.89 1.02 2.97
N TYR A 189 12.88 1.30 2.14
CA TYR A 189 12.83 2.50 1.30
C TYR A 189 12.67 3.78 2.13
N GLY A 190 11.80 3.75 3.14
CA GLY A 190 11.63 4.88 4.06
C GLY A 190 12.93 5.24 4.78
N ILE A 191 13.67 4.24 5.25
CA ILE A 191 14.99 4.44 5.87
C ILE A 191 15.97 5.10 4.89
N VAL A 192 16.00 4.65 3.63
CA VAL A 192 16.85 5.24 2.58
C VAL A 192 16.50 6.72 2.37
N LEU A 193 15.22 7.06 2.23
CA LEU A 193 14.80 8.45 2.03
C LEU A 193 15.17 9.36 3.21
N VAL A 194 14.98 8.90 4.45
CA VAL A 194 15.35 9.67 5.65
C VAL A 194 16.86 9.90 5.71
N ARG A 195 17.67 8.91 5.36
CA ARG A 195 19.14 9.05 5.31
C ARG A 195 19.58 10.03 4.23
N LEU A 196 19.00 9.92 3.03
CA LEU A 196 19.31 10.81 1.91
C LEU A 196 19.04 12.28 2.24
N GLU A 197 17.96 12.57 2.96
CA GLU A 197 17.68 13.95 3.35
C GLU A 197 18.63 14.47 4.42
N ARG A 198 18.95 13.64 5.43
CA ARG A 198 19.95 14.01 6.45
C ARG A 198 21.30 14.36 5.82
N ASP A 199 21.73 13.59 4.81
CA ASP A 199 22.99 13.84 4.11
C ASP A 199 22.93 15.12 3.25
N ARG A 200 21.77 15.46 2.67
CA ARG A 200 21.57 16.71 1.94
C ARG A 200 21.62 17.92 2.87
N ASP A 201 21.00 17.83 4.04
CA ASP A 201 21.00 18.88 5.06
C ASP A 201 22.39 19.12 5.66
N ALA A 202 23.17 18.06 5.87
CA ALA A 202 24.55 18.19 6.33
C ALA A 202 25.41 18.96 5.32
N ARG A 203 25.36 18.56 4.04
CA ARG A 203 26.11 19.23 2.96
C ARG A 203 25.70 20.68 2.75
N SER A 204 24.42 21.01 2.85
CA SER A 204 23.94 22.40 2.69
C SER A 204 24.43 23.30 3.83
N ARG A 205 24.47 22.79 5.07
CA ARG A 205 25.03 23.51 6.23
C ARG A 205 26.54 23.71 6.12
N GLU A 206 27.28 22.71 5.64
CA GLU A 206 28.72 22.82 5.40
C GLU A 206 29.04 23.86 4.33
N ALA A 207 28.32 23.85 3.20
CA ALA A 207 28.48 24.84 2.14
C ALA A 207 28.17 26.26 2.63
N ALA A 208 27.13 26.44 3.44
CA ALA A 208 26.78 27.74 4.03
C ALA A 208 27.87 28.26 4.99
N ARG A 209 28.52 27.36 5.74
CA ARG A 209 29.65 27.71 6.63
C ARG A 209 30.88 28.13 5.84
N GLN A 210 31.23 27.41 4.76
CA GLN A 210 32.36 27.76 3.90
C GLN A 210 32.15 29.13 3.25
N ALA A 211 30.96 29.38 2.70
CA ALA A 211 30.63 30.68 2.10
C ALA A 211 30.69 31.86 3.10
N HIS A 212 30.39 31.64 4.38
CA HIS A 212 30.54 32.65 5.44
C HIS A 212 31.99 32.81 5.93
N GLY A 213 32.81 31.77 5.85
CA GLY A 213 34.22 31.80 6.21
C GLY A 213 35.06 32.55 5.18
N ASP A 214 34.78 32.36 3.88
CA ASP A 214 35.49 33.01 2.79
C ASP A 214 35.15 34.51 2.63
N ALA A 215 34.09 34.99 3.31
CA ALA A 215 33.65 36.38 3.28
C ALA A 215 34.27 37.26 4.40
N ARG A 216 35.21 36.72 5.19
CA ARG A 216 35.93 37.42 6.26
C ARG A 216 37.41 37.50 5.96
#